data_AF-A0A839N3M9-F1
#
_entry.id   AF-A0A839N3M9-F1
#
_cell.length_a   1.000
_cell.length_b   1.000
_cell.length_c   1.000
_cell.angle_alpha   90.00
_cell.angle_beta   90.00
_cell.angle_gamma   90.00
#
_symmetry.space_group_name_H-M   'P 1'
#
loop_
_entity.id
_entity.type
_entity.pdbx_description
1 polymer ?
#
loop_
_entity_poly.entity_id
_entity_poly.type
_entity_poly.pdbx_seq_one_letter_code
_entity_poly.pdbx_strand_id
1 'polypeptide(L)'
;MAGDGFIRAYGLHWLRDEVDWGSRYGQLAGRIGERKPKLRVANFWAQTGIYVLHDDYGAYYVGLVRDQDLGVRLAQHTKDRHADKWDRFSWFGFNRVLTTQDYRGYLRLGKRPQTLLTDNVKTIGDIEALLIMSLGTHRTGNKREMKFQSAHRWEQLWDDEIESTLAKHRGA
;
A
#
# COMPACT_ATOMS: atom_id res chain seq x y z
N MET A 1 21.52 13.40 10.10
CA MET A 1 20.39 12.45 10.11
C MET A 1 20.10 12.11 8.66
N ALA A 2 20.49 10.92 8.19
CA ALA A 2 20.19 10.50 6.82
C ALA A 2 18.67 10.35 6.70
N GLY A 3 18.03 11.18 5.86
CA GLY A 3 16.60 11.10 5.64
C GLY A 3 16.22 9.71 5.12
N ASP A 4 15.09 9.18 5.52
CA ASP A 4 14.59 7.92 4.97
C ASP A 4 14.07 8.11 3.54
N GLY A 5 13.90 7.01 2.80
CA GLY A 5 13.16 7.02 1.54
C GLY A 5 11.74 7.61 1.68
N PHE A 6 11.18 8.10 0.58
CA PHE A 6 9.87 8.74 0.58
C PHE A 6 8.72 7.72 0.57
N ILE A 7 8.96 6.49 0.10
CA ILE A 7 8.01 5.38 0.25
C ILE A 7 8.19 4.73 1.63
N ARG A 8 7.08 4.51 2.33
CA ARG A 8 7.03 4.03 3.73
C ARG A 8 6.32 2.68 3.90
N ALA A 9 5.39 2.39 3.01
CA ALA A 9 4.68 1.13 2.92
C ALA A 9 4.19 0.95 1.48
N TYR A 10 4.07 -0.28 1.02
CA TYR A 10 3.51 -0.54 -0.31
C TYR A 10 2.80 -1.88 -0.35
N GLY A 11 1.83 -2.00 -1.25
CA GLY A 11 1.14 -3.24 -1.61
C GLY A 11 1.24 -3.45 -3.11
N LEU A 12 1.37 -4.70 -3.55
CA LEU A 12 1.52 -5.03 -4.98
C LEU A 12 0.41 -5.98 -5.40
N HIS A 13 -0.24 -5.65 -6.51
CA HIS A 13 -1.26 -6.48 -7.18
C HIS A 13 -2.39 -6.95 -6.24
N TRP A 14 -2.85 -6.06 -5.36
CA TRP A 14 -4.02 -6.32 -4.53
C TRP A 14 -5.26 -6.43 -5.42
N LEU A 15 -6.10 -7.41 -5.15
CA LEU A 15 -7.34 -7.67 -5.86
C LEU A 15 -8.37 -6.60 -5.49
N ARG A 16 -8.98 -6.01 -6.51
CA ARG A 16 -10.05 -5.01 -6.36
C ARG A 16 -11.24 -5.57 -5.59
N ASP A 17 -11.61 -6.81 -5.87
CA ASP A 17 -12.83 -7.42 -5.36
C ASP A 17 -12.68 -7.88 -3.90
N GLU A 18 -11.43 -7.98 -3.41
CA GLU A 18 -11.07 -8.28 -2.01
C GLU A 18 -10.91 -7.02 -1.16
N VAL A 19 -11.58 -5.93 -1.53
CA VAL A 19 -11.56 -4.67 -0.79
C VAL A 19 -12.99 -4.31 -0.38
N ASP A 20 -13.18 -4.06 0.91
CA ASP A 20 -14.42 -3.48 1.42
C ASP A 20 -14.50 -1.99 1.03
N TRP A 21 -15.25 -1.72 -0.05
CA TRP A 21 -15.47 -0.39 -0.60
C TRP A 21 -16.59 0.42 0.13
N GLY A 22 -17.31 -0.14 1.12
CA GLY A 22 -18.39 0.56 1.83
C GLY A 22 -19.03 -0.25 2.96
N SER A 23 -19.42 0.31 4.13
CA SER A 23 -19.96 1.65 4.34
C SER A 23 -19.81 2.12 5.79
N ARG A 24 -18.89 3.08 5.98
CA ARG A 24 -18.72 4.11 7.05
C ARG A 24 -17.23 4.39 7.24
N TYR A 25 -16.39 3.35 7.11
CA TYR A 25 -14.93 3.41 7.02
C TYR A 25 -14.45 2.26 6.14
N GLY A 26 -14.10 2.52 4.88
CA GLY A 26 -13.66 1.45 3.97
C GLY A 26 -12.37 0.78 4.46
N GLN A 27 -12.12 -0.45 4.00
CA GLN A 27 -11.03 -1.29 4.50
C GLN A 27 -10.09 -1.68 3.38
N LEU A 28 -8.94 -1.01 3.36
CA LEU A 28 -7.81 -1.41 2.55
C LEU A 28 -6.83 -2.14 3.46
N ALA A 29 -7.24 -3.32 3.94
CA ALA A 29 -6.54 -4.05 4.99
C ALA A 29 -5.33 -4.81 4.44
N GLY A 30 -4.20 -4.69 5.15
CA GLY A 30 -3.02 -5.48 4.84
C GLY A 30 -2.33 -6.00 6.08
N ARG A 31 -1.53 -7.04 5.89
CA ARG A 31 -0.71 -7.66 6.93
C ARG A 31 0.77 -7.77 6.57
N ILE A 32 1.59 -7.91 7.62
CA ILE A 32 2.96 -8.45 7.54
C ILE A 32 3.02 -9.64 8.48
N GLY A 33 3.52 -10.77 7.98
CA GLY A 33 3.61 -12.02 8.74
C GLY A 33 2.25 -12.65 9.01
N GLU A 34 2.27 -13.94 9.34
CA GLU A 34 1.03 -14.72 9.53
C GLU A 34 0.68 -14.98 10.99
N ARG A 35 1.69 -14.93 11.86
CA ARG A 35 1.60 -15.34 13.26
C ARG A 35 2.39 -14.39 14.16
N LYS A 36 2.04 -14.36 15.44
CA LYS A 36 2.81 -13.63 16.47
C LYS A 36 4.24 -14.18 16.59
N PRO A 37 5.21 -13.34 16.99
CA PRO A 37 5.11 -11.90 17.26
C PRO A 37 5.24 -11.02 16.00
N LYS A 38 5.42 -11.62 14.82
CA LYS A 38 5.68 -10.89 13.57
C LYS A 38 4.42 -10.32 12.91
N LEU A 39 3.24 -10.82 13.28
CA LEU A 39 1.95 -10.38 12.76
C LEU A 39 1.72 -8.89 13.04
N ARG A 40 1.58 -8.12 11.97
CA ARG A 40 1.17 -6.72 11.97
C ARG A 40 -0.01 -6.57 11.04
N VAL A 41 -1.00 -5.78 11.43
CA VAL A 41 -2.21 -5.54 10.63
C VAL A 41 -2.46 -4.04 10.56
N ALA A 42 -2.73 -3.50 9.38
CA ALA A 42 -2.99 -2.07 9.19
C ALA A 42 -4.08 -1.85 8.13
N ASN A 43 -4.85 -0.77 8.27
CA ASN A 43 -5.77 -0.29 7.25
C ASN A 43 -5.12 0.88 6.49
N PHE A 44 -4.92 0.71 5.19
CA PHE A 44 -4.29 1.69 4.31
C PHE A 44 -5.26 2.67 3.65
N TRP A 45 -6.54 2.66 4.05
CA TRP A 45 -7.56 3.51 3.45
C TRP A 45 -7.13 4.99 3.40
N ALA A 46 -6.66 5.50 4.53
CA ALA A 46 -6.20 6.89 4.69
C ALA A 46 -4.76 7.14 4.19
N GLN A 47 -4.26 6.32 3.24
CA GLN A 47 -2.95 6.59 2.65
C GLN A 47 -2.94 7.77 1.68
N THR A 48 -1.77 8.37 1.54
CA THR A 48 -1.41 9.23 0.40
C THR A 48 -0.23 8.59 -0.31
N GLY A 49 -0.12 8.76 -1.62
CA GLY A 49 0.85 7.99 -2.37
C GLY A 49 0.56 7.90 -3.86
N ILE A 50 1.31 7.04 -4.52
CA ILE A 50 1.13 6.68 -5.92
C ILE A 50 0.40 5.33 -5.98
N TYR A 51 -0.47 5.13 -6.96
CA TYR A 51 -1.06 3.83 -7.23
C TYR A 51 -0.99 3.51 -8.72
N VAL A 52 -1.00 2.22 -9.02
CA VAL A 52 -1.00 1.65 -10.35
C VAL A 52 -2.19 0.72 -10.44
N LEU A 53 -3.10 0.95 -11.37
CA LEU A 53 -4.18 0.04 -11.70
C LEU A 53 -3.67 -0.93 -12.77
N HIS A 54 -4.01 -2.19 -12.63
CA HIS A 54 -3.58 -3.26 -13.52
C HIS A 54 -4.79 -3.94 -14.16
N ASP A 55 -4.65 -4.25 -15.44
CA ASP A 55 -5.52 -5.16 -16.18
C ASP A 55 -4.79 -6.49 -16.42
N ASP A 56 -5.29 -7.31 -17.34
CA ASP A 56 -4.69 -8.59 -17.73
C ASP A 56 -3.37 -8.45 -18.48
N TYR A 57 -3.10 -7.30 -19.09
CA TYR A 57 -1.90 -7.04 -19.88
C TYR A 57 -0.79 -6.35 -19.07
N GLY A 58 -1.13 -5.77 -17.92
CA GLY A 58 -0.16 -5.19 -16.99
C GLY A 58 -0.63 -3.87 -16.41
N ALA A 59 0.28 -2.90 -16.27
CA ALA A 59 -0.06 -1.58 -15.76
C ALA A 59 -0.93 -0.81 -16.78
N TYR A 60 -2.16 -0.50 -16.40
CA TYR A 60 -3.15 0.20 -17.21
C TYR A 60 -3.17 1.71 -16.95
N TYR A 61 -3.06 2.11 -15.67
CA TYR A 61 -3.17 3.51 -15.27
C TYR A 61 -2.32 3.80 -14.03
N VAL A 62 -1.68 4.97 -13.99
CA VAL A 62 -0.94 5.45 -12.82
C VAL A 62 -1.60 6.73 -12.32
N GLY A 63 -1.83 6.79 -11.02
CA GLY A 63 -2.40 7.97 -10.37
C GLY A 63 -1.69 8.35 -9.09
N LEU A 64 -1.99 9.56 -8.62
CA LEU A 64 -1.41 10.16 -7.44
C LEU A 64 -2.51 10.63 -6.49
N VAL A 65 -2.31 10.41 -5.20
CA VAL A 65 -3.24 10.80 -4.14
C VAL A 65 -2.52 11.76 -3.18
N ARG A 66 -2.98 13.02 -3.15
CA ARG A 66 -2.40 14.09 -2.31
C ARG A 66 -3.37 14.65 -1.29
N ASP A 67 -4.57 15.02 -1.75
CA ASP A 67 -5.53 15.83 -1.00
C ASP A 67 -6.78 15.03 -0.57
N GLN A 68 -6.77 13.72 -0.80
CA GLN A 68 -7.80 12.79 -0.36
C GLN A 68 -7.16 11.47 0.08
N ASP A 69 -7.98 10.55 0.58
CA ASP A 69 -7.55 9.22 0.99
C ASP A 69 -7.40 8.26 -0.21
N LEU A 70 -6.39 7.39 -0.17
CA LEU A 70 -6.12 6.38 -1.20
C LEU A 70 -7.34 5.50 -1.46
N GLY A 71 -7.95 4.98 -0.40
CA GLY A 71 -9.14 4.14 -0.50
C GLY A 71 -10.31 4.85 -1.17
N VAL A 72 -10.52 6.14 -0.87
CA VAL A 72 -11.54 6.96 -1.54
C VAL A 72 -11.24 7.12 -3.03
N ARG A 73 -9.97 7.35 -3.41
CA ARG A 73 -9.62 7.48 -4.82
C ARG A 73 -9.82 6.18 -5.60
N LEU A 74 -9.38 5.07 -5.04
CA LEU A 74 -9.57 3.75 -5.65
C LEU A 74 -11.06 3.39 -5.75
N ALA A 75 -11.86 3.71 -4.72
CA ALA A 75 -13.32 3.52 -4.74
C ALA A 75 -14.02 4.38 -5.82
N GLN A 76 -13.48 5.53 -6.18
CA GLN A 76 -13.99 6.31 -7.32
C GLN A 76 -13.69 5.59 -8.65
N HIS A 77 -12.52 4.97 -8.76
CA HIS A 77 -12.12 4.21 -9.95
C HIS A 77 -12.87 2.91 -10.20
N THR A 78 -13.66 2.45 -9.22
CA THR A 78 -14.62 1.35 -9.44
C THR A 78 -15.90 1.82 -10.13
N LYS A 79 -16.12 3.14 -10.28
CA LYS A 79 -17.37 3.73 -10.79
C LYS A 79 -17.17 4.75 -11.91
N ASP A 80 -15.97 5.28 -12.07
CA ASP A 80 -15.67 6.31 -13.07
C ASP A 80 -15.27 5.69 -14.43
N ARG A 81 -14.64 6.49 -15.31
CA ARG A 81 -14.18 6.04 -16.64
C ARG A 81 -13.20 4.87 -16.62
N HIS A 82 -12.61 4.55 -15.46
CA HIS A 82 -11.72 3.42 -15.25
C HIS A 82 -12.45 2.17 -14.76
N ALA A 83 -13.75 2.26 -14.45
CA ALA A 83 -14.57 1.11 -14.08
C ALA A 83 -14.40 -0.03 -15.09
N ASP A 84 -14.32 -1.26 -14.57
CA ASP A 84 -14.17 -2.51 -15.32
C ASP A 84 -12.93 -2.64 -16.22
N LYS A 85 -11.97 -1.71 -16.13
CA LYS A 85 -10.70 -1.74 -16.88
C LYS A 85 -9.51 -2.18 -16.04
N TRP A 86 -9.77 -2.61 -14.81
CA TRP A 86 -8.76 -3.08 -13.88
C TRP A 86 -9.40 -4.02 -12.85
N ASP A 87 -8.63 -5.02 -12.45
CA ASP A 87 -8.99 -6.04 -11.46
C ASP A 87 -8.00 -6.08 -10.31
N ARG A 88 -6.82 -5.46 -10.48
CA ARG A 88 -5.74 -5.41 -9.51
C ARG A 88 -5.16 -4.01 -9.40
N PHE A 89 -4.54 -3.72 -8.27
CA PHE A 89 -3.83 -2.47 -8.06
C PHE A 89 -2.60 -2.64 -7.18
N SER A 90 -1.58 -1.83 -7.45
CA SER A 90 -0.43 -1.65 -6.58
C SER A 90 -0.47 -0.24 -6.00
N TRP A 91 0.03 -0.05 -4.79
CA TRP A 91 0.07 1.25 -4.13
C TRP A 91 1.38 1.45 -3.38
N PHE A 92 1.88 2.68 -3.38
CA PHE A 92 3.16 3.10 -2.82
C PHE A 92 2.92 4.32 -1.93
N GLY A 93 2.92 4.09 -0.62
CA GLY A 93 2.45 5.00 0.39
C GLY A 93 3.53 5.89 1.00
N PHE A 94 3.18 7.14 1.28
CA PHE A 94 4.06 8.15 1.88
C PHE A 94 3.94 8.25 3.41
N ASN A 95 2.88 7.72 4.02
CA ASN A 95 2.76 7.76 5.48
C ASN A 95 3.28 6.47 6.10
N ARG A 96 4.02 6.60 7.19
CA ARG A 96 4.53 5.48 7.98
C ARG A 96 3.42 4.75 8.72
N VAL A 97 3.59 3.45 8.90
CA VAL A 97 2.78 2.64 9.83
C VAL A 97 3.41 2.76 11.22
N LEU A 98 2.62 3.18 12.20
CA LEU A 98 3.02 3.34 13.60
C LEU A 98 2.95 2.00 14.34
N THR A 99 3.48 1.96 15.56
CA THR A 99 3.40 0.80 16.46
C THR A 99 2.14 0.79 17.32
N THR A 100 1.42 1.90 17.40
CA THR A 100 0.16 2.01 18.14
C THR A 100 -1.02 1.51 17.31
N GLN A 101 -1.97 0.86 17.97
CA GLN A 101 -3.21 0.39 17.36
C GLN A 101 -4.35 1.40 17.54
N ASP A 102 -5.34 1.35 16.64
CA ASP A 102 -6.64 1.97 16.84
C ASP A 102 -7.59 1.06 17.63
N TYR A 103 -8.83 1.52 17.85
CA TYR A 103 -9.84 0.76 18.59
C TYR A 103 -10.27 -0.55 17.88
N ARG A 104 -9.99 -0.68 16.57
CA ARG A 104 -10.23 -1.89 15.78
C ARG A 104 -9.00 -2.81 15.76
N GLY A 105 -7.91 -2.45 16.44
CA GLY A 105 -6.68 -3.24 16.48
C GLY A 105 -5.79 -3.06 15.24
N TYR A 106 -6.11 -2.15 14.32
CA TYR A 106 -5.22 -1.83 13.21
C TYR A 106 -4.07 -0.94 13.70
N LEU A 107 -2.86 -1.21 13.24
CA LEU A 107 -1.75 -0.26 13.39
C LEU A 107 -2.10 1.06 12.69
N ARG A 108 -1.89 2.17 13.40
CA ARG A 108 -2.26 3.51 12.94
C ARG A 108 -1.30 3.99 11.85
N LEU A 109 -1.82 4.76 10.90
CA LEU A 109 -0.99 5.52 9.97
C LEU A 109 -0.54 6.84 10.60
N GLY A 110 0.73 7.20 10.40
CA GLY A 110 1.25 8.51 10.72
C GLY A 110 0.75 9.59 9.75
N LYS A 111 1.13 10.84 10.01
CA LYS A 111 0.94 11.92 9.04
C LYS A 111 1.94 11.79 7.89
N ARG A 112 1.57 12.27 6.70
CA ARG A 112 2.50 12.45 5.58
C ARG A 112 3.61 13.42 6.02
N PRO A 113 4.89 13.13 5.77
CA PRO A 113 5.96 14.09 5.98
C PRO A 113 5.73 15.37 5.16
N GLN A 114 6.07 16.53 5.73
CA GLN A 114 6.03 17.80 5.00
C GLN A 114 7.04 17.81 3.85
N THR A 115 8.24 17.29 4.10
CA THR A 115 9.29 17.08 3.08
C THR A 115 9.41 15.60 2.80
N LEU A 116 9.15 15.20 1.54
CA LEU A 116 9.27 13.82 1.10
C LEU A 116 10.67 13.49 0.59
N LEU A 117 11.33 14.44 -0.09
CA LEU A 117 12.63 14.23 -0.72
C LEU A 117 13.71 14.91 0.13
N THR A 118 14.33 14.14 1.02
CA THR A 118 15.34 14.65 1.97
C THR A 118 16.74 14.12 1.73
N ASP A 119 16.88 13.02 0.97
CA ASP A 119 18.15 12.35 0.68
C ASP A 119 18.15 11.88 -0.78
N ASN A 120 19.08 12.39 -1.60
CA ASN A 120 19.09 12.12 -3.04
C ASN A 120 19.37 10.66 -3.36
N VAL A 121 20.23 9.98 -2.61
CA VAL A 121 20.59 8.57 -2.89
C VAL A 121 19.39 7.67 -2.61
N LYS A 122 18.75 7.84 -1.45
CA LYS A 122 17.57 7.06 -1.09
C LYS A 122 16.36 7.41 -1.96
N THR A 123 16.21 8.68 -2.35
CA THR A 123 15.16 9.12 -3.27
C THR A 123 15.31 8.46 -4.63
N ILE A 124 16.52 8.49 -5.22
CA ILE A 124 16.79 7.84 -6.51
C ILE A 124 16.52 6.33 -6.41
N GLY A 125 16.92 5.71 -5.30
CA GLY A 125 16.66 4.31 -5.03
C GLY A 125 15.17 3.96 -4.95
N ASP A 126 14.37 4.77 -4.27
CA ASP A 126 12.93 4.60 -4.20
C ASP A 126 12.27 4.80 -5.58
N ILE A 127 12.78 5.72 -6.41
CA ILE A 127 12.30 5.91 -7.78
C ILE A 127 12.58 4.67 -8.63
N GLU A 128 13.81 4.13 -8.57
CA GLU A 128 14.17 2.90 -9.29
C GLU A 128 13.30 1.72 -8.84
N ALA A 129 13.17 1.52 -7.52
CA ALA A 129 12.34 0.47 -6.96
C ALA A 129 10.87 0.59 -7.40
N LEU A 130 10.33 1.82 -7.42
CA LEU A 130 8.97 2.08 -7.90
C LEU A 130 8.82 1.70 -9.37
N LEU A 131 9.76 2.08 -10.23
CA LEU A 131 9.74 1.74 -11.66
C LEU A 131 9.84 0.23 -11.87
N ILE A 132 10.79 -0.45 -11.22
CA ILE A 132 10.98 -1.90 -11.32
C ILE A 132 9.73 -2.67 -10.89
N MET A 133 9.10 -2.23 -9.80
CA MET A 133 7.90 -2.88 -9.26
C MET A 133 6.68 -2.62 -10.16
N SER A 134 6.49 -1.37 -10.60
CA SER A 134 5.32 -0.97 -11.41
C SER A 134 5.37 -1.54 -12.82
N LEU A 135 6.55 -1.61 -13.43
CA LEU A 135 6.75 -2.17 -14.77
C LEU A 135 6.96 -3.69 -14.77
N GLY A 136 7.04 -4.32 -13.59
CA GLY A 136 7.23 -5.76 -13.48
C GLY A 136 8.60 -6.27 -13.96
N THR A 137 9.58 -5.40 -14.17
CA THR A 137 10.87 -5.77 -14.79
C THR A 137 11.73 -6.66 -13.90
N HIS A 138 11.43 -6.73 -12.60
CA HIS A 138 11.99 -7.73 -11.68
C HIS A 138 11.76 -9.18 -12.15
N ARG A 139 10.71 -9.42 -12.94
CA ARG A 139 10.39 -10.75 -13.49
C ARG A 139 11.17 -11.10 -14.76
N THR A 140 11.84 -10.14 -15.38
CA THR A 140 12.43 -10.31 -16.72
C THR A 140 13.90 -9.92 -16.77
N GLY A 141 14.23 -8.65 -16.51
CA GLY A 141 15.55 -8.07 -16.78
C GLY A 141 16.30 -7.57 -15.55
N ASN A 142 15.59 -7.10 -14.52
CA ASN A 142 16.22 -6.55 -13.31
C ASN A 142 16.58 -7.68 -12.33
N LYS A 143 17.77 -8.29 -12.52
CA LYS A 143 18.28 -9.39 -11.68
C LYS A 143 18.80 -8.97 -10.30
N ARG A 144 19.14 -7.68 -10.13
CA ARG A 144 19.50 -7.08 -8.83
C ARG A 144 18.41 -6.07 -8.48
N GLU A 145 17.54 -6.45 -7.56
CA GLU A 145 16.39 -5.65 -7.17
C GLU A 145 16.81 -4.60 -6.15
N MET A 146 16.76 -3.32 -6.53
CA MET A 146 16.76 -2.26 -5.53
C MET A 146 15.43 -2.35 -4.78
N LYS A 147 15.50 -2.65 -3.48
CA LYS A 147 14.33 -2.70 -2.59
C LYS A 147 14.15 -1.33 -1.95
N PHE A 148 12.90 -0.93 -1.72
CA PHE A 148 12.61 0.23 -0.88
C PHE A 148 13.31 0.06 0.47
N GLN A 149 14.29 0.90 0.77
CA GLN A 149 15.13 0.72 1.96
C GLN A 149 14.38 1.06 3.26
N SER A 150 13.39 1.94 3.16
CA SER A 150 12.62 2.45 4.30
C SER A 150 11.15 2.02 4.28
N ALA A 151 10.78 1.09 3.39
CA ALA A 151 9.39 0.62 3.25
C ALA A 151 9.26 -0.88 3.43
N HIS A 152 8.12 -1.30 3.96
CA HIS A 152 7.74 -2.70 4.03
C HIS A 152 6.64 -3.00 3.02
N ARG A 153 6.73 -4.17 2.37
CA ARG A 153 5.62 -4.72 1.58
C ARG A 153 4.55 -5.24 2.53
N TRP A 154 3.30 -4.93 2.21
CA TRP A 154 2.13 -5.46 2.89
C TRP A 154 1.38 -6.39 1.94
N GLU A 155 0.99 -7.56 2.47
CA GLU A 155 0.11 -8.50 1.79
C GLU A 155 -1.33 -8.08 2.04
N GLN A 156 -2.18 -8.18 1.01
CA GLN A 156 -3.61 -7.93 1.17
C GLN A 156 -4.20 -8.94 2.15
N LEU A 157 -5.10 -8.47 3.00
CA LEU A 157 -6.05 -9.32 3.70
C LEU A 157 -7.33 -9.38 2.90
N TRP A 158 -7.83 -10.59 2.64
CA TRP A 158 -9.14 -10.80 2.03
C TRP A 158 -10.24 -10.43 3.02
N ASP A 159 -11.40 -10.04 2.50
CA ASP A 159 -12.46 -9.45 3.31
C ASP A 159 -12.92 -10.41 4.44
N ASP A 160 -13.02 -11.70 4.12
CA ASP A 160 -13.40 -12.77 5.05
C ASP A 160 -12.31 -13.10 6.09
N GLU A 161 -11.05 -12.76 5.83
CA GLU A 161 -9.92 -13.03 6.72
C GLU A 161 -9.68 -11.92 7.75
N ILE A 162 -10.17 -10.70 7.51
CA ILE A 162 -9.85 -9.49 8.28
C ILE A 162 -10.13 -9.69 9.77
N GLU A 163 -11.36 -10.04 10.13
CA GLU A 163 -11.77 -10.11 11.54
C GLU A 163 -11.03 -11.23 12.29
N SER A 164 -10.84 -12.38 11.65
CA SER A 164 -10.06 -13.48 12.24
C SER A 164 -8.59 -13.10 12.47
N THR A 165 -8.03 -12.27 11.61
CA THR A 165 -6.65 -11.80 11.70
C THR A 165 -6.49 -10.71 12.75
N LEU A 166 -7.45 -9.78 12.83
CA LEU A 166 -7.51 -8.77 13.89
C LEU A 166 -7.67 -9.39 15.27
N ALA A 167 -8.53 -10.41 15.41
CA ALA A 167 -8.69 -11.13 16.68
C ALA A 167 -7.37 -11.75 17.15
N LYS A 168 -6.62 -12.40 16.23
CA LYS A 168 -5.27 -12.90 16.51
C LYS A 168 -4.34 -11.76 16.93
N HIS A 169 -4.37 -10.62 16.24
CA HIS A 169 -3.48 -9.48 16.53
C HIS A 169 -3.75 -8.82 17.89
N ARG A 170 -5.03 -8.64 18.27
CA ARG A 170 -5.47 -7.96 19.52
C ARG A 170 -5.21 -8.75 20.80
N GLY A 171 -5.24 -10.09 20.77
CA GLY A 171 -5.09 -10.92 21.99
C GLY A 171 -3.65 -10.97 22.56
N ALA A 172 -2.92 -9.85 22.52
CA ALA A 172 -1.56 -9.67 23.05
C ALA A 172 -1.61 -8.66 24.21
#